data_AF-A0A2D6N8L5-F1
#
_entry.id   AF-A0A2D6N8L5-F1
#
_cell.length_a   1.000
_cell.length_b   1.000
_cell.length_c   1.000
_cell.angle_alpha   90.00
_cell.angle_beta   90.00
_cell.angle_gamma   90.00
#
_symmetry.space_group_name_H-M   'P 1'
#
loop_
_entity.id
_entity.type
_entity.pdbx_description
1 polymer ?
#
loop_
_entity_poly.entity_id
_entity_poly.type
_entity_poly.pdbx_seq_one_letter_code
_entity_poly.pdbx_strand_id
1 'polypeptide(L)'
;MSFEQVTADVIEANEFPRLSQSYAVTGVPKIVVNDRVEILGSVPERQFVREVLRALPTNDEHDSDEAAEDDEPTEGEMTALQEAGPFSSN
;
A
#
# COMPACT_ATOMS: atom_id res chain seq x y z
N MET A 1 18.49 27.80 0.83
CA MET A 1 17.98 27.12 -0.38
C MET A 1 16.73 26.39 0.04
N SER A 2 15.55 26.80 -0.41
CA SER A 2 14.28 26.12 -0.15
C SER A 2 13.89 25.36 -1.40
N PHE A 3 13.73 24.04 -1.29
CA PHE A 3 13.08 23.25 -2.33
C PHE A 3 11.60 23.24 -2.01
N GLU A 4 10.78 23.81 -2.89
CA GLU A 4 9.34 23.97 -2.64
C GLU A 4 8.58 22.64 -2.69
N GLN A 5 9.16 21.63 -3.34
CA GLN A 5 8.51 20.33 -3.62
C GLN A 5 9.15 19.16 -2.87
N VAL A 6 10.19 19.39 -2.05
CA VAL A 6 10.91 18.32 -1.37
C VAL A 6 10.99 18.63 0.12
N THR A 7 10.31 17.80 0.92
CA THR A 7 10.39 17.78 2.38
C THR A 7 11.11 16.51 2.83
N ALA A 8 11.88 16.60 3.90
CA ALA A 8 12.59 15.46 4.46
C ALA A 8 12.70 15.60 5.97
N ASP A 9 12.34 14.54 6.67
CA ASP A 9 12.48 14.42 8.12
C ASP A 9 13.46 13.30 8.46
N VAL A 10 14.25 13.50 9.51
CA VAL A 10 15.15 12.48 10.05
C VAL A 10 14.55 11.96 11.34
N ILE A 11 14.37 10.64 11.40
CA ILE A 11 13.75 9.97 12.53
C ILE A 11 14.75 9.02 13.17
N GLU A 12 14.96 9.18 14.49
CA GLU A 12 15.74 8.24 15.28
C GLU A 12 14.91 7.00 15.59
N ALA A 13 15.19 5.90 14.90
CA ALA A 13 14.41 4.67 14.96
C ALA A 13 14.25 4.10 16.39
N ASN A 14 15.23 4.34 17.26
CA ASN A 14 15.22 3.89 18.65
C ASN A 14 14.24 4.69 19.54
N GLU A 15 13.90 5.92 19.17
CA GLU A 15 12.94 6.75 19.90
C GLU A 15 11.49 6.46 19.50
N PHE A 16 11.27 5.93 18.29
CA PHE A 16 9.94 5.66 17.72
C PHE A 16 9.75 4.18 17.38
N PRO A 17 9.77 3.25 18.37
CA PRO A 17 9.74 1.81 18.10
C PRO A 17 8.49 1.34 17.36
N ARG A 18 7.33 1.97 17.58
CA ARG A 18 6.09 1.65 16.83
C ARG A 18 6.20 2.03 15.36
N LEU A 19 6.80 3.18 15.06
CA LEU A 19 7.02 3.64 13.69
C LEU A 19 8.07 2.76 12.99
N SER A 20 9.13 2.40 13.71
CA SER A 20 10.12 1.44 13.24
C SER A 20 9.50 0.09 12.90
N GLN A 21 8.52 -0.38 13.67
CA GLN A 21 7.77 -1.60 13.36
C GLN A 21 6.85 -1.43 12.15
N SER A 22 6.11 -0.31 12.03
CA SER A 22 5.20 -0.08 10.91
C SER A 22 5.93 -0.01 9.58
N TYR A 23 7.13 0.58 9.57
CA TYR A 23 8.01 0.60 8.39
C TYR A 23 8.99 -0.58 8.36
N ALA A 24 8.81 -1.63 9.17
CA ALA A 24 9.66 -2.82 9.20
C ALA A 24 11.17 -2.50 9.14
N VAL A 25 11.62 -1.54 9.95
CA VAL A 25 13.02 -1.09 10.00
C VAL A 25 13.87 -2.21 10.60
N THR A 26 14.64 -2.88 9.76
CA THR A 26 15.58 -3.95 10.16
C THR A 26 17.04 -3.49 10.22
N GLY A 27 17.33 -2.33 9.65
CA GLY A 27 18.66 -1.73 9.63
C GLY A 27 18.58 -0.24 9.26
N VAL A 28 19.58 0.52 9.73
CA VAL A 28 19.68 1.96 9.48
C VAL A 28 20.96 2.27 8.66
N PRO A 29 20.94 3.30 7.79
CA PRO A 29 19.79 4.15 7.46
C PRO A 29 18.75 3.43 6.58
N LYS A 30 17.46 3.72 6.81
CA LYS A 30 16.33 3.38 5.91
C LYS A 30 15.66 4.69 5.50
N ILE A 31 15.51 4.92 4.20
CA ILE A 31 14.78 6.06 3.65
C ILE A 31 13.49 5.53 3.04
N VAL A 32 12.38 6.18 3.37
CA VAL A 32 11.07 5.93 2.77
C VAL A 32 10.64 7.19 2.05
N VAL A 33 10.16 7.08 0.80
CA VAL A 33 9.74 8.21 -0.03
C VAL A 33 8.28 8.03 -0.38
N ASN A 34 7.45 9.01 0.01
CA ASN A 34 6.00 9.06 -0.21
C ASN A 34 5.28 7.75 0.14
N ASP A 35 5.77 7.01 1.14
CA ASP A 35 5.29 5.67 1.55
C ASP A 35 5.21 4.63 0.41
N ARG A 36 5.93 4.86 -0.68
CA ARG A 36 5.91 4.04 -1.91
C ARG A 36 7.23 3.36 -2.20
N VAL A 37 8.35 4.05 -1.93
CA VAL A 37 9.68 3.56 -2.25
C VAL A 37 10.52 3.48 -0.98
N GLU A 38 11.26 2.38 -0.84
CA GLU A 38 12.18 2.16 0.27
C GLU A 38 13.62 1.99 -0.23
N ILE A 39 14.56 2.66 0.45
CA ILE A 39 15.99 2.58 0.18
C ILE A 39 16.67 2.17 1.48
N LEU A 40 17.28 0.98 1.47
CA LEU A 40 18.01 0.44 2.61
C LEU A 40 19.51 0.70 2.47
N GLY A 41 20.12 1.21 3.53
CA GLY A 41 21.54 1.53 3.59
C GLY A 41 21.90 2.74 2.76
N SER A 42 23.19 2.88 2.47
CA SER A 42 23.72 3.95 1.64
C SER A 42 23.86 3.48 0.19
N VAL A 43 23.29 4.23 -0.75
CA VAL A 43 23.41 3.98 -2.20
C VAL A 43 24.10 5.16 -2.89
N PRO A 44 24.71 4.97 -4.07
CA PRO A 44 25.26 6.07 -4.85
C PRO A 44 24.18 7.13 -5.18
N GLU A 45 24.56 8.40 -5.20
CA GLU A 45 23.64 9.53 -5.42
C GLU A 45 22.75 9.38 -6.67
N ARG A 46 23.33 8.95 -7.79
CA ARG A 46 22.58 8.73 -9.04
C ARG A 46 21.51 7.65 -8.91
N GLN A 47 21.76 6.64 -8.07
CA GLN A 47 20.77 5.62 -7.77
C GLN A 47 19.70 6.16 -6.83
N PHE A 48 20.11 6.88 -5.77
CA PHE A 48 19.18 7.51 -4.84
C PHE A 48 18.14 8.39 -5.55
N VAL A 49 18.59 9.34 -6.38
CA VAL A 49 17.68 10.23 -7.13
C VAL A 49 16.72 9.46 -8.03
N ARG A 50 17.19 8.39 -8.68
CA ARG A 50 16.34 7.54 -9.53
C ARG A 50 15.24 6.87 -8.72
N GLU A 51 15.54 6.34 -7.55
CA GLU A 51 14.55 5.71 -6.68
C GLU A 51 13.55 6.74 -6.14
N VAL A 52 14.01 7.94 -5.74
CA VAL A 52 13.12 9.03 -5.31
C VAL A 52 12.12 9.41 -6.41
N LEU A 53 12.57 9.54 -7.65
CA LEU A 53 11.69 9.93 -8.77
C LEU A 53 10.62 8.88 -9.10
N ARG A 54 10.83 7.59 -8.75
CA ARG A 54 9.82 6.54 -8.92
C ARG A 54 8.65 6.68 -7.95
N ALA A 55 8.80 7.44 -6.86
CA ALA A 55 7.76 7.68 -5.89
C ALA A 55 6.81 8.82 -6.27
N LEU A 56 7.00 9.45 -7.44
CA LEU A 56 6.12 10.49 -7.97
C LEU A 56 4.97 9.86 -8.75
N PRO A 57 3.76 10.44 -8.71
CA PRO A 57 2.67 10.02 -9.57
C PRO A 57 3.07 10.22 -11.03
N THR A 58 2.83 9.21 -11.87
CA THR A 58 2.77 9.42 -13.31
C THR A 58 1.54 10.26 -13.61
N ASN A 59 1.64 11.25 -14.50
CA ASN A 59 0.61 12.27 -14.79
C ASN A 59 -0.71 11.72 -15.38
N ASP A 60 -0.99 10.43 -15.21
CA ASP A 60 -2.11 9.69 -15.80
C ASP A 60 -3.17 9.28 -14.76
N GLU A 61 -2.98 9.59 -13.47
CA GLU A 61 -3.94 9.24 -12.40
C GLU A 61 -4.54 10.52 -11.79
N HIS A 62 -5.66 10.98 -12.37
CA HIS A 62 -6.70 11.68 -11.62
C HIS A 62 -7.50 10.60 -10.91
N ASP A 63 -7.12 10.25 -9.67
CA ASP A 63 -7.89 9.33 -8.85
C ASP A 63 -9.24 9.97 -8.52
N SER A 64 -10.23 9.66 -9.35
CA SER A 64 -11.64 9.78 -9.08
C SER A 64 -12.07 8.67 -8.13
N ASP A 65 -11.55 8.68 -6.90
CA ASP A 65 -12.00 7.75 -5.86
C ASP A 65 -12.88 8.52 -4.86
N GLU A 66 -14.07 8.88 -5.34
CA GLU A 66 -15.22 9.15 -4.49
C GLU A 66 -16.36 8.22 -4.92
N ALA A 67 -16.84 7.44 -3.95
CA ALA A 67 -17.98 6.51 -3.95
C ALA A 67 -17.74 5.05 -4.38
N ALA A 68 -17.67 4.17 -3.37
CA ALA A 68 -18.65 3.08 -3.19
C ALA A 68 -18.53 2.52 -1.76
N GLU A 69 -19.23 3.15 -0.80
CA GLU A 69 -19.76 2.38 0.33
C GLU A 69 -21.00 1.67 -0.20
N ASP A 70 -20.96 0.35 -0.41
CA ASP A 70 -22.15 -0.49 -0.57
C ASP A 70 -21.85 -1.93 -0.12
N ASP A 71 -22.40 -2.25 1.05
CA ASP A 71 -22.99 -3.53 1.47
C ASP A 71 -22.10 -4.81 1.52
N GLU A 72 -21.64 -5.13 2.74
CA GLU A 72 -21.15 -6.45 3.16
C GLU A 72 -22.29 -7.49 3.10
N PRO A 73 -22.20 -8.59 2.33
CA PRO A 73 -23.18 -9.66 2.44
C PRO A 73 -22.85 -10.53 3.66
N THR A 74 -23.67 -10.40 4.71
CA THR A 74 -23.60 -11.26 5.90
C THR A 74 -23.73 -12.74 5.54
N GLU A 75 -22.75 -13.54 5.95
CA GLU A 75 -22.77 -15.00 5.86
C GLU A 75 -23.91 -15.58 6.72
N GLY A 76 -24.77 -16.40 6.12
CA GLY A 76 -25.67 -17.27 6.88
C GLY A 76 -26.97 -17.60 6.16
N GLU A 77 -26.97 -18.67 5.37
CA GLU A 77 -27.91 -19.79 5.56
C GLU A 77 -27.58 -20.92 4.57
N MET A 78 -26.94 -21.95 5.13
CA MET A 78 -26.86 -23.28 4.55
C MET A 78 -28.28 -23.88 4.59
N THR A 79 -28.80 -24.40 3.48
CA THR A 79 -29.62 -25.64 3.39
C THR A 79 -30.40 -25.72 2.08
N ALA A 80 -30.11 -26.73 1.27
CA ALA A 80 -31.07 -27.76 0.89
C ALA A 80 -30.54 -28.55 -0.32
N LEU A 81 -30.12 -29.77 -0.03
CA LEU A 81 -30.02 -30.88 -0.97
C LEU A 81 -31.34 -30.99 -1.76
N GLN A 82 -31.31 -30.77 -3.07
CA GLN A 82 -32.43 -31.15 -3.94
C GLN A 82 -32.29 -32.64 -4.28
N GLU A 83 -32.89 -33.48 -3.44
CA GLU A 83 -33.14 -34.89 -3.74
C GLU A 83 -34.23 -35.06 -4.82
N ALA A 84 -33.92 -35.94 -5.78
CA ALA A 84 -34.75 -36.77 -6.65
C ALA A 84 -36.26 -36.47 -6.92
N GLY A 85 -36.56 -36.33 -8.23
CA GLY A 85 -37.63 -37.05 -8.96
C GLY A 85 -38.88 -36.25 -9.39
N PRO A 86 -39.74 -36.75 -10.33
CA PRO A 86 -39.60 -37.90 -11.24
C PRO A 86 -39.76 -37.53 -12.73
N PHE A 87 -39.55 -38.53 -13.61
CA PHE A 87 -39.89 -38.58 -15.03
C PHE A 87 -41.09 -37.72 -15.51
N SER A 88 -40.95 -37.08 -16.67
CA SER A 88 -42.02 -37.01 -17.68
C SER A 88 -41.46 -36.70 -19.08
N SER A 89 -41.99 -37.39 -20.07
CA SER A 89 -41.55 -37.53 -21.46
C SER A 89 -41.78 -36.29 -22.34
N ASN A 90 -40.94 -36.14 -23.38
CA ASN A 90 -41.37 -36.02 -24.78
C ASN A 90 -40.19 -36.33 -25.72
#